data_AF-A0A7V4JFS2-F1
#
_entry.id   AF-A0A7V4JFS2-F1
#
_cell.length_a   1.000
_cell.length_b   1.000
_cell.length_c   1.000
_cell.angle_alpha   90.00
_cell.angle_beta   90.00
_cell.angle_gamma   90.00
#
_symmetry.space_group_name_H-M   'P 1'
#
loop_
_entity.id
_entity.type
_entity.pdbx_description
1 polymer ?
#
loop_
_entity_poly.entity_id
_entity_poly.type
_entity_poly.pdbx_seq_one_letter_code
_entity_poly.pdbx_strand_id
1 'polypeptide(L)' 'QTLLATSLLLERDLVSPAELKDQVASPGGTTIAGLAVLEDGVVRGSLLRALEEVAAVRGK' A
#
# COMPACT_ATOMS: atom_id res chain seq x y z
N GLN A 1 14.28 -5.81 4.81
CA GLN A 1 13.37 -6.84 5.33
C GLN A 1 11.89 -6.43 5.33
N THR A 2 11.50 -5.19 5.66
CA THR A 2 10.07 -4.78 5.82
C THR A 2 9.16 -5.09 4.63
N LEU A 3 9.51 -4.66 3.41
CA LEU A 3 8.68 -4.89 2.22
C LEU A 3 8.51 -6.38 1.90
N LEU A 4 9.57 -7.17 2.03
CA LEU A 4 9.53 -8.62 1.84
C LEU A 4 8.61 -9.28 2.87
N ALA A 5 8.71 -8.89 4.14
CA ALA A 5 7.84 -9.42 5.19
C ALA A 5 6.36 -9.11 4.90
N THR A 6 6.03 -7.89 4.47
CA THR A 6 4.67 -7.53 4.08
C THR A 6 4.17 -8.34 2.87
N SER A 7 5.01 -8.57 1.84
CA SER A 7 4.66 -9.44 0.71
C SER A 7 4.32 -10.85 1.18
N LEU A 8 5.14 -11.41 2.06
CA LEU A 8 4.92 -12.75 2.60
C LEU A 8 3.66 -12.85 3.45
N LEU A 9 3.26 -11.81 4.19
CA LEU A 9 1.99 -11.80 4.93
C LEU A 9 0.79 -11.81 3.97
N LEU A 10 0.85 -11.00 2.91
CA LEU A 10 -0.20 -10.96 1.88
C LEU A 10 -0.33 -12.29 1.12
N GLU A 11 0.80 -12.94 0.82
CA GLU A 11 0.83 -14.24 0.15
C GLU A 11 0.31 -15.38 1.03
N ARG A 12 0.51 -15.32 2.35
CA ARG A 12 0.23 -16.42 3.28
C ARG A 12 -1.16 -16.36 3.90
N ASP A 13 -1.61 -15.18 4.31
CA ASP A 13 -2.79 -15.03 5.17
C ASP A 13 -4.10 -14.85 4.40
N LEU A 14 -4.06 -14.80 3.05
CA LEU A 14 -5.22 -14.61 2.16
C LEU A 14 -6.11 -13.40 2.52
N VAL A 15 -5.58 -12.43 3.26
CA VAL A 15 -6.27 -11.19 3.61
C VAL A 15 -6.09 -10.15 2.52
N SER A 16 -7.05 -9.25 2.38
CA SER A 16 -6.89 -8.10 1.49
C SER A 16 -5.82 -7.14 2.03
N PRO A 17 -5.15 -6.36 1.16
CA PRO A 17 -4.22 -5.32 1.60
C PRO A 17 -4.84 -4.28 2.55
N ALA A 18 -6.15 -4.01 2.40
CA ALA A 18 -6.86 -3.09 3.28
C ALA A 18 -6.99 -3.65 4.71
N GLU A 19 -7.35 -4.93 4.84
CA GLU A 19 -7.43 -5.61 6.14
C GLU A 19 -6.06 -5.72 6.81
N LEU A 20 -5.02 -6.09 6.08
CA LEU A 20 -3.67 -6.16 6.65
C LEU A 20 -3.19 -4.79 7.16
N LYS A 21 -3.48 -3.72 6.41
CA LYS A 21 -3.21 -2.34 6.83
C LYS A 21 -3.96 -1.99 8.12
N ASP A 22 -5.23 -2.34 8.22
CA ASP A 22 -6.04 -2.05 9.42
C ASP A 22 -5.56 -2.85 10.65
N GLN A 23 -5.06 -4.08 10.46
CA GLN A 23 -4.51 -4.91 11.55
C GLN A 23 -3.26 -4.31 12.20
N VAL A 24 -2.44 -3.56 11.46
CA VAL A 24 -1.17 -2.98 11.97
C VAL A 24 -1.29 -1.51 12.36
N ALA A 25 -2.40 -0.86 12.03
CA ALA A 25 -2.64 0.56 12.26
C ALA A 25 -3.52 0.78 13.49
N SER A 26 -2.93 0.67 14.68
CA SER A 26 -3.64 0.90 15.93
C SER A 26 -4.21 2.34 16.02
N PRO A 27 -5.39 2.54 16.64
CA PRO A 27 -5.96 3.86 16.84
C PRO A 27 -5.01 4.78 17.61
N GLY A 28 -4.72 5.97 17.06
CA GLY A 28 -3.79 6.95 17.67
C GLY A 28 -2.31 6.54 17.65
N GLY A 29 -1.96 5.42 17.00
CA GLY A 29 -0.60 4.92 16.90
C GLY A 29 0.25 5.64 15.85
N THR A 30 1.55 5.33 15.84
CA THR A 30 2.49 5.89 14.87
C THR A 30 2.20 5.43 13.43
N THR A 31 1.72 4.19 13.24
CA THR A 31 1.38 3.66 11.92
C THR A 31 0.22 4.43 11.29
N ILE A 32 -0.88 4.66 12.01
CA ILE A 32 -2.03 5.39 11.44
C ILE A 32 -1.70 6.87 11.19
N ALA A 33 -0.86 7.48 12.04
CA ALA A 33 -0.36 8.84 11.80
C ALA A 33 0.50 8.91 10.52
N GLY A 34 1.37 7.93 10.29
CA GLY A 34 2.15 7.84 9.06
C GLY A 34 1.27 7.61 7.83
N LEU A 35 0.28 6.71 7.93
CA LEU A 35 -0.68 6.48 6.85
C LEU A 35 -1.45 7.75 6.49
N ALA A 36 -1.90 8.54 7.48
CA ALA A 36 -2.58 9.82 7.22
C ALA A 36 -1.72 10.77 6.35
N VAL A 37 -0.43 10.90 6.65
CA VAL A 37 0.50 11.73 5.86
C VAL A 37 0.66 11.19 4.44
N LEU A 38 0.73 9.86 4.26
CA LEU A 38 0.83 9.24 2.94
C LEU A 38 -0.46 9.42 2.10
N GLU A 39 -1.63 9.39 2.75
CA GLU A 39 -2.91 9.65 2.11
C GLU A 39 -3.03 11.13 1.70
N ASP A 40 -2.63 12.07 2.56
CA ASP A 40 -2.56 13.50 2.22
C ASP A 40 -1.60 13.75 1.03
N GLY A 41 -0.52 12.97 0.94
CA GLY A 41 0.42 12.96 -0.17
C GLY A 41 -0.05 12.23 -1.43
N VAL A 42 -1.30 11.75 -1.48
CA VAL A 42 -1.92 11.02 -2.60
C VAL A 42 -1.08 9.85 -3.14
N VAL A 43 -0.32 9.18 -2.25
CA VAL A 43 0.66 8.14 -2.63
C VAL A 43 0.02 7.00 -3.42
N ARG A 44 -1.15 6.52 -2.98
CA ARG A 44 -1.89 5.45 -3.68
C ARG A 44 -2.25 5.85 -5.11
N GLY A 45 -2.74 7.07 -5.31
CA GLY A 45 -3.09 7.59 -6.64
C GLY A 45 -1.86 7.76 -7.53
N SER A 46 -0.73 8.18 -6.97
CA SER A 46 0.52 8.34 -7.71
C SER A 46 1.07 7.00 -8.22
N LEU A 47 0.98 5.93 -7.42
CA LEU A 47 1.37 4.58 -7.88
C LEU A 47 0.46 4.05 -8.99
N LEU A 48 -0.86 4.27 -8.88
CA LEU A 48 -1.81 3.88 -9.92
C LEU A 48 -1.53 4.58 -11.24
N ARG A 49 -1.36 5.91 -11.22
CA ARG A 49 -0.99 6.69 -12.42
C ARG A 49 0.31 6.22 -13.05
N ALA A 50 1.33 5.92 -12.24
CA ALA A 50 2.59 5.40 -12.76
C ALA A 50 2.40 4.07 -13.51
N LEU A 51 1.53 3.18 -13.00
CA LEU A 51 1.20 1.92 -13.66
C LEU A 51 0.41 2.13 -14.95
N GLU A 52 -0.54 3.05 -14.96
CA GLU A 52 -1.33 3.41 -16.15
C GLU A 52 -0.42 3.92 -17.28
N GLU A 53 0.52 4.81 -16.97
CA GLU A 53 1.50 5.33 -17.93
C GLU A 53 2.41 4.22 -18.49
N VAL A 54 2.91 3.34 -17.62
CA VAL A 54 3.74 2.20 -18.05
C VAL A 54 2.93 1.23 -18.92
N ALA A 55 1.68 0.95 -18.56
CA ALA A 55 0.80 0.10 -19.35
C ALA A 55 0.50 0.70 -20.74
N ALA A 56 0.31 2.02 -20.81
CA ALA A 56 0.09 2.75 -22.07
C ALA A 56 1.32 2.71 -22.99
N VAL A 57 2.53 2.71 -22.44
CA VAL A 57 3.77 2.53 -23.22
C VAL A 57 3.92 1.09 -23.72
N ARG A 58 3.56 0.09 -22.91
CA ARG A 58 3.69 -1.33 -23.26
C ARG A 58 2.66 -1.83 -24.28
N GLY A 59 1.52 -1.16 -24.40
CA GLY A 59 0.47 -1.44 -25.37
C GLY A 59 0.69 -0.83 -26.76
N LYS A 60 1.78 -0.08 -26.97
CA LYS A 60 2.29 0.37 -28.28
C LYS A 60 3.42 -0.53 -28.73
#